data_AF-A0A3Q8W8U3-F1
#
_entry.id   AF-A0A3Q8W8U3-F1
#
_cell.length_a   1.000
_cell.length_b   1.000
_cell.length_c   1.000
_cell.angle_alpha   90.00
_cell.angle_beta   90.00
_cell.angle_gamma   90.00
#
_symmetry.space_group_name_H-M   'P 1'
#
loop_
_entity.id
_entity.type
_entity.pdbx_description
1 polymer ?
#
loop_
_entity_poly.entity_id
_entity_poly.type
_entity_poly.pdbx_seq_one_letter_code
_entity_poly.pdbx_strand_id
1 'polypeptide(L)' 'MGIELTDELIKLRRAANEARARATAGPYSAEAWRPWAEAAAAVHEAITKHAADTGQNRYEVEKAVVTAAKAPAPPEAGAE' A
#
# COMPACT_ATOMS: atom_id res chain seq x y z
N MET A 1 -15.93 8.69 11.25
CA MET A 1 -14.82 7.93 11.86
C MET A 1 -13.67 7.96 10.88
N GLY A 2 -12.45 8.23 11.34
CA GLY A 2 -11.26 8.19 10.49
C GLY A 2 -10.97 6.76 10.04
N ILE A 3 -10.30 6.60 8.90
CA ILE A 3 -9.82 5.29 8.47
C ILE A 3 -8.54 4.98 9.24
N GLU A 4 -8.55 3.94 10.07
CA GLU A 4 -7.35 3.47 10.75
C GLU A 4 -6.43 2.75 9.75
N LEU A 5 -5.16 3.14 9.73
CA LEU A 5 -4.13 2.58 8.86
C LEU A 5 -2.90 2.21 9.69
N THR A 6 -2.24 1.13 9.34
CA THR A 6 -0.94 0.76 9.90
C THR A 6 0.20 1.21 8.98
N ASP A 7 1.35 1.52 9.55
CA ASP A 7 2.56 1.85 8.79
C ASP A 7 2.96 0.73 7.82
N GLU A 8 2.72 -0.53 8.20
CA GLU A 8 2.99 -1.69 7.36
C GLU A 8 2.15 -1.67 6.07
N LEU A 9 0.86 -1.31 6.14
CA LEU A 9 0.03 -1.15 4.93
C LEU A 9 0.57 -0.06 4.00
N ILE A 10 1.06 1.05 4.58
CA ILE A 10 1.63 2.17 3.82
C ILE A 10 2.95 1.76 3.18
N LYS A 11 3.83 1.06 3.91
CA LYS A 11 5.10 0.53 3.41
C LYS A 11 4.89 -0.48 2.28
N LEU A 12 3.97 -1.43 2.44
CA LEU A 12 3.62 -2.40 1.40
C LEU A 12 3.12 -1.68 0.14
N ARG A 13 2.27 -0.66 0.29
CA ARG A 13 1.80 0.12 -0.85
C ARG A 13 2.92 0.91 -1.53
N ARG A 14 3.85 1.48 -0.78
CA ARG A 14 5.02 2.17 -1.32
C ARG A 14 5.94 1.20 -2.09
N ALA A 15 6.18 0.01 -1.54
CA ALA A 15 6.94 -1.03 -2.23
C ALA A 15 6.28 -1.46 -3.55
N ALA A 16 4.95 -1.65 -3.55
CA ALA A 16 4.20 -1.92 -4.78
C ALA A 16 4.31 -0.77 -5.79
N ASN A 17 4.25 0.49 -5.35
CA ASN A 17 4.41 1.65 -6.24
C ASN A 17 5.82 1.70 -6.85
N GLU A 18 6.86 1.41 -6.07
CA GLU A 18 8.25 1.37 -6.55
C GLU A 18 8.46 0.22 -7.54
N ALA A 19 7.96 -0.97 -7.23
CA ALA A 19 8.02 -2.12 -8.14
C ALA A 19 7.29 -1.82 -9.46
N ARG A 20 6.14 -1.13 -9.40
CA ARG A 20 5.44 -0.65 -10.59
C ARG A 20 6.29 0.31 -11.40
N ALA A 21 6.90 1.30 -10.74
CA ALA A 21 7.75 2.30 -11.39
C ALA A 21 8.91 1.62 -12.13
N ARG A 22 9.58 0.66 -11.49
CA ARG A 22 10.63 -0.18 -12.10
C ARG A 22 10.11 -0.96 -13.31
N ALA A 23 8.96 -1.61 -13.18
CA ALA A 23 8.34 -2.39 -14.27
C ALA A 23 7.91 -1.55 -15.47
N THR A 24 7.53 -0.28 -15.25
CA THR A 24 7.13 0.67 -16.29
C THR A 24 8.29 1.46 -16.91
N ALA A 25 9.48 1.42 -16.31
CA ALA A 25 10.65 2.16 -16.81
C ALA A 25 11.27 1.53 -18.07
N GLY A 26 10.90 0.28 -18.38
CA GLY A 26 11.39 -0.45 -19.56
C GLY A 26 10.26 -1.07 -20.37
N PRO A 27 10.61 -1.82 -21.44
CA PRO A 27 9.63 -2.59 -22.21
C PRO A 27 8.95 -3.63 -21.32
N TYR A 28 7.70 -3.94 -21.66
CA TYR A 28 6.93 -4.93 -20.92
C TYR A 28 7.60 -6.32 -20.97
N SER A 29 7.80 -6.92 -19.80
CA SER A 29 8.18 -8.33 -19.64
C SER A 29 7.53 -8.89 -18.38
N ALA A 30 7.06 -10.14 -18.44
CA ALA A 30 6.47 -10.83 -17.29
C ALA A 30 7.43 -10.88 -16.09
N GLU A 31 8.74 -11.00 -16.34
CA GLU A 31 9.76 -11.03 -15.29
C GLU A 31 9.92 -9.67 -14.60
N ALA A 32 9.86 -8.58 -15.37
CA ALA A 32 9.92 -7.22 -14.82
C ALA A 32 8.66 -6.87 -14.00
N TRP A 33 7.52 -7.47 -14.32
CA TRP A 33 6.24 -7.24 -13.65
C TRP A 33 5.99 -8.18 -12.45
N ARG A 34 6.73 -9.29 -12.33
CA ARG A 34 6.62 -10.25 -11.21
C ARG A 34 6.72 -9.58 -9.83
N PRO A 35 7.74 -8.73 -9.56
CA PRO A 35 7.87 -8.07 -8.27
C PRO A 35 6.67 -7.17 -7.93
N TRP A 36 6.11 -6.49 -8.94
CA TRP A 36 4.91 -5.68 -8.76
C TRP A 36 3.68 -6.54 -8.46
N ALA A 37 3.52 -7.66 -9.16
CA ALA A 37 2.38 -8.56 -8.96
C ALA A 37 2.38 -9.17 -7.56
N GLU A 38 3.54 -9.62 -7.07
CA GLU A 38 3.69 -10.15 -5.71
C GLU A 38 3.42 -9.08 -4.65
N ALA A 39 3.98 -7.87 -4.82
CA ALA A 39 3.72 -6.76 -3.91
C ALA A 39 2.24 -6.32 -3.93
N ALA A 40 1.59 -6.32 -5.09
CA ALA A 40 0.18 -5.99 -5.22
C ALA A 40 -0.71 -7.02 -4.51
N ALA A 41 -0.40 -8.31 -4.66
CA ALA A 41 -1.11 -9.38 -3.94
C ALA A 41 -0.98 -9.22 -2.42
N ALA A 42 0.24 -8.99 -1.93
CA ALA A 42 0.48 -8.75 -0.50
C ALA A 42 -0.28 -7.52 0.03
N VAL A 43 -0.32 -6.42 -0.74
CA VAL A 43 -1.11 -5.22 -0.39
C VAL A 43 -2.60 -5.54 -0.27
N HIS A 44 -3.18 -6.25 -1.25
CA HIS A 44 -4.61 -6.57 -1.22
C HIS A 44 -4.97 -7.53 -0.08
N GLU A 45 -4.12 -8.53 0.20
CA GLU A 45 -4.30 -9.43 1.33
C GLU A 45 -4.24 -8.67 2.66
N ALA A 46 -3.23 -7.83 2.86
CA ALA A 46 -3.06 -7.05 4.08
C ALA A 46 -4.23 -6.07 4.30
N ILE A 47 -4.69 -5.37 3.26
CA ILE A 47 -5.86 -4.48 3.34
C ILE A 47 -7.11 -5.28 3.71
N THR A 48 -7.31 -6.45 3.10
CA THR A 48 -8.48 -7.30 3.38
C THR A 48 -8.46 -7.78 4.82
N LYS A 49 -7.32 -8.25 5.31
CA LYS A 49 -7.14 -8.67 6.70
C LYS A 49 -7.38 -7.51 7.66
N HIS A 50 -6.77 -6.35 7.42
CA HIS A 50 -6.91 -5.16 8.26
C HIS A 50 -8.35 -4.69 8.34
N ALA A 51 -9.04 -4.58 7.20
CA ALA A 51 -10.43 -4.17 7.15
C ALA A 51 -11.36 -5.14 7.90
N ALA A 52 -11.08 -6.44 7.84
CA ALA A 52 -11.82 -7.44 8.61
C ALA A 52 -11.56 -7.33 10.13
N ASP A 53 -10.31 -7.10 10.54
CA ASP A 53 -9.89 -6.99 11.94
C ASP A 53 -10.46 -5.73 12.61
N THR A 54 -10.47 -4.60 11.90
CA THR A 54 -10.96 -3.32 12.41
C THR A 54 -12.46 -3.09 12.13
N GLY A 55 -13.13 -4.02 11.44
CA GLY A 55 -14.52 -3.88 11.03
C GLY A 55 -14.76 -2.74 10.03
N GLN A 56 -13.71 -2.28 9.34
CA GLN A 56 -13.78 -1.18 8.38
C GLN A 56 -14.12 -1.66 6.97
N ASN A 57 -14.59 -0.75 6.13
CA ASN A 57 -14.82 -1.05 4.71
C ASN A 57 -13.48 -1.19 3.96
N ARG A 58 -13.22 -2.35 3.36
CA ARG A 58 -12.00 -2.64 2.57
C ARG A 58 -11.68 -1.56 1.53
N TYR A 59 -12.68 -1.06 0.81
CA TYR A 59 -12.49 -0.05 -0.23
C TYR A 59 -12.02 1.28 0.35
N GLU A 60 -12.60 1.70 1.48
CA GLU A 60 -12.20 2.94 2.16
C GLU A 60 -10.78 2.81 2.75
N VAL A 61 -10.44 1.64 3.31
CA VAL A 61 -9.06 1.33 3.75
C VAL A 61 -8.10 1.41 2.57
N GLU A 62 -8.40 0.77 1.44
CA GLU A 62 -7.54 0.80 0.25
C GLU A 62 -7.31 2.23 -0.24
N LYS A 63 -8.38 3.04 -0.35
CA LYS A 63 -8.30 4.44 -0.78
C LYS A 63 -7.44 5.29 0.17
N ALA A 64 -7.57 5.07 1.47
CA ALA A 64 -6.76 5.76 2.47
C ALA A 64 -5.28 5.33 2.38
N VAL A 65 -5.00 4.03 2.20
CA VAL A 65 -3.64 3.52 1.95
C VAL A 65 -3.02 4.13 0.69
N VAL A 66 -3.77 4.24 -0.41
CA VAL A 66 -3.29 4.89 -1.64
C VAL A 66 -2.90 6.35 -1.37
N THR A 67 -3.75 7.06 -0.64
CA THR A 67 -3.55 8.47 -0.32
C THR A 67 -2.33 8.65 0.59
N ALA A 68 -2.23 7.87 1.66
CA ALA A 68 -1.12 7.92 2.61
C ALA A 68 0.22 7.53 1.97
N ALA A 69 0.22 6.57 1.04
CA ALA A 69 1.43 6.18 0.31
C ALA A 69 1.97 7.28 -0.62
N LYS A 70 1.10 8.21 -1.07
CA LYS A 70 1.48 9.36 -1.90
C LYS A 70 1.92 10.58 -1.08
N ALA A 71 1.44 10.69 0.17
CA ALA A 71 1.87 11.76 1.04
C ALA A 71 3.36 11.59 1.39
N PRO A 72 4.13 12.70 1.54
CA PRO A 72 5.39 12.63 2.26
C PRO A 72 5.12 11.99 3.62
N ALA A 73 6.04 11.17 4.13
CA ALA A 73 5.85 10.53 5.44
C ALA A 73 5.35 11.58 6.44
N PRO A 74 4.23 11.35 7.14
CA PRO A 74 3.82 12.28 8.18
C PRO A 74 5.03 12.45 9.12
N PRO A 75 5.36 13.67 9.55
CA PRO A 75 6.35 13.83 10.61
C PRO A 75 5.90 12.91 11.74
N GLU A 76 6.79 12.04 12.19
CA GLU A 76 6.54 11.08 13.26
C GLU A 76 5.82 11.83 14.39
N ALA A 77 4.54 11.52 14.60
CA ALA A 77 3.75 12.11 15.68
C ALA A 77 4.22 11.44 16.97
N GLY A 78 5.35 11.91 17.47
CA GLY A 78 5.96 11.54 18.73
C GLY A 78 6.83 12.67 19.21
N ALA A 79 6.25 13.58 20.01
CA ALA A 79 6.85 14.18 21.20
C ALA A 79 5.90 15.24 21.79
N GLU A 80 5.26 14.83 22.89
CA GLU A 80 4.85 15.61 24.08
C GLU A 80 3.78 16.71 23.96
#